data_AF-A0A6P7GYT4-F1
#
_entry.id   AF-A0A6P7GYT4-F1
#
_cell.length_a   1.000
_cell.length_b   1.000
_cell.length_c   1.000
_cell.angle_alpha   90.00
_cell.angle_beta   90.00
_cell.angle_gamma   90.00
#
_symmetry.space_group_name_H-M   'P 1'
#
loop_
_entity.id
_entity.type
_entity.pdbx_description
1 polymer ?
#
loop_
_entity_poly.entity_id
_entity_poly.type
_entity_poly.pdbx_seq_one_letter_code
_entity_poly.pdbx_strand_id
1 'polypeptide(L)'
;MNYRNRMRSEEIRITCMRNVDDLLSVAVYTRDRINPHLFNYTLSVAILHRPDTQNVDLPSFIISFPDKFVDGKVFAKAREEATIVPDGSRTPIEIPRDFTASNLEPEHRLAYFREDLGINLHHWHWHLVYPHEAAFQVVNKNRRGELFYYMHQQIVARYNFERLCNGLKRVERFLDWKKDIAEAYFPKLDSLIASRTWPARVANEKLSDLKRETDQIVQDVADLERW
;
A
#
# COMPACT_ATOMS: atom_id res chain seq x y z
N MET A 1 11.48 -16.75 -12.61
CA MET A 1 10.30 -15.96 -13.04
C MET A 1 10.15 -14.81 -12.05
N ASN A 2 10.28 -13.55 -12.48
CA ASN A 2 10.23 -12.34 -11.61
C ASN A 2 9.02 -12.40 -10.67
N TYR A 3 9.09 -11.88 -9.45
CA TYR A 3 7.91 -11.61 -8.62
C TYR A 3 6.80 -10.90 -9.42
N ARG A 4 7.17 -9.93 -10.27
CA ARG A 4 6.25 -9.22 -11.19
C ARG A 4 5.64 -10.13 -12.26
N ASN A 5 6.45 -10.99 -12.88
CA ASN A 5 5.99 -11.98 -13.86
C ASN A 5 5.16 -13.10 -13.22
N ARG A 6 5.45 -13.44 -11.96
CA ARG A 6 4.69 -14.40 -11.14
C ARG A 6 3.36 -13.79 -10.69
N MET A 7 3.35 -12.51 -10.29
CA MET A 7 2.11 -11.76 -10.04
C MET A 7 1.23 -11.79 -11.29
N ARG A 8 1.79 -11.45 -12.46
CA ARG A 8 1.08 -11.48 -13.72
C ARG A 8 0.57 -12.88 -14.10
N SER A 9 1.36 -13.93 -13.90
CA SER A 9 0.92 -15.30 -14.22
C SER A 9 -0.17 -15.80 -13.28
N GLU A 10 -0.10 -15.49 -11.98
CA GLU A 10 -1.14 -15.86 -11.01
C GLU A 10 -2.40 -14.98 -11.16
N GLU A 11 -2.23 -13.69 -11.49
CA GLU A 11 -3.34 -12.80 -11.84
C GLU A 11 -4.09 -13.32 -13.07
N ILE A 12 -3.38 -13.72 -14.13
CA ILE A 12 -4.00 -14.34 -15.31
C ILE A 12 -4.75 -15.63 -14.92
N ARG A 13 -4.16 -16.48 -14.06
CA ARG A 13 -4.80 -17.72 -13.61
C ARG A 13 -6.11 -17.46 -12.86
N ILE A 14 -6.17 -16.46 -11.98
CA ILE A 14 -7.37 -16.16 -11.20
C ILE A 14 -8.40 -15.38 -12.03
N THR A 15 -7.96 -14.41 -12.84
CA THR A 15 -8.87 -13.51 -13.58
C THR A 15 -9.51 -14.15 -14.81
N CYS A 16 -8.86 -15.14 -15.45
CA CYS A 16 -9.32 -15.74 -16.71
C CYS A 16 -10.25 -16.96 -16.56
N MET A 17 -10.95 -17.11 -15.43
CA MET A 17 -11.90 -18.21 -15.22
C MET A 17 -13.21 -18.02 -15.99
N ARG A 18 -13.87 -19.11 -16.39
CA ARG A 18 -15.05 -19.05 -17.28
C ARG A 18 -16.29 -18.49 -16.58
N ASN A 19 -16.48 -18.86 -15.32
CA ASN A 19 -17.63 -18.49 -14.50
C ASN A 19 -17.22 -18.37 -13.02
N VAL A 20 -18.17 -17.96 -12.17
CA VAL A 20 -17.95 -17.76 -10.73
C VAL A 20 -17.58 -19.05 -10.00
N ASP A 21 -18.12 -20.21 -10.39
CA ASP A 21 -17.81 -21.49 -9.74
C ASP A 21 -16.37 -21.95 -10.01
N ASP A 22 -15.89 -21.79 -11.25
CA ASP A 22 -14.50 -22.01 -11.63
C ASP A 22 -13.58 -21.03 -10.88
N LEU A 23 -13.97 -19.74 -10.80
CA LEU A 23 -13.24 -18.72 -10.05
C LEU A 23 -13.11 -19.10 -8.57
N LEU A 24 -14.21 -19.51 -7.94
CA LEU A 24 -14.22 -19.91 -6.54
C LEU A 24 -13.33 -21.14 -6.32
N SER A 25 -13.43 -22.14 -7.20
CA SER A 25 -12.61 -23.36 -7.12
C SER A 25 -11.12 -23.06 -7.21
N VAL A 26 -10.72 -22.20 -8.16
CA VAL A 26 -9.32 -21.78 -8.32
C VAL A 26 -8.88 -20.86 -7.18
N ALA A 27 -9.73 -19.96 -6.69
CA ALA A 27 -9.42 -19.10 -5.55
C ALA A 27 -9.16 -19.93 -4.29
N VAL A 28 -10.02 -20.90 -3.98
CA VAL A 28 -9.83 -21.82 -2.85
C VAL A 28 -8.54 -22.63 -3.02
N TYR A 29 -8.28 -23.15 -4.22
CA TYR A 29 -7.04 -23.89 -4.50
C TYR A 29 -5.78 -23.03 -4.32
N THR A 30 -5.79 -21.80 -4.81
CA THR A 30 -4.61 -20.92 -4.83
C THR A 30 -4.35 -20.21 -3.50
N ARG A 31 -5.38 -19.99 -2.67
CA ARG A 31 -5.31 -19.26 -1.39
C ARG A 31 -4.14 -19.69 -0.51
N ASP A 32 -3.93 -20.98 -0.34
CA ASP A 32 -2.93 -21.54 0.57
C ASP A 32 -1.57 -21.82 -0.11
N ARG A 33 -1.43 -21.48 -1.40
CA ARG A 33 -0.28 -21.83 -2.24
C ARG A 33 0.49 -20.62 -2.78
N ILE A 34 -0.10 -19.43 -2.71
CA ILE A 34 0.52 -18.19 -3.17
C ILE A 34 0.65 -17.20 -2.02
N ASN A 35 1.48 -16.17 -2.21
CA ASN A 35 1.66 -15.13 -1.19
C ASN A 35 0.29 -14.48 -0.85
N PRO A 36 -0.08 -14.32 0.43
CA PRO A 36 -1.42 -13.84 0.78
C PRO A 36 -1.73 -12.40 0.31
N HIS A 37 -0.73 -11.52 0.23
CA HIS A 37 -0.92 -10.18 -0.35
C HIS A 37 -1.18 -10.25 -1.84
N LEU A 38 -0.44 -11.10 -2.57
CA LEU A 38 -0.67 -11.34 -3.99
C LEU A 38 -2.08 -11.92 -4.22
N PHE A 39 -2.46 -12.95 -3.46
CA PHE A 39 -3.79 -13.55 -3.53
C PHE A 39 -4.89 -12.51 -3.35
N ASN A 40 -4.85 -11.75 -2.24
CA ASN A 40 -5.86 -10.75 -1.95
C ASN A 40 -5.93 -9.68 -3.05
N TYR A 41 -4.79 -9.18 -3.54
CA TYR A 41 -4.76 -8.24 -4.65
C TYR A 41 -5.41 -8.82 -5.91
N THR A 42 -4.96 -10.00 -6.38
CA THR A 42 -5.47 -10.60 -7.62
C THR A 42 -6.96 -10.95 -7.56
N LEU A 43 -7.44 -11.46 -6.41
CA LEU A 43 -8.84 -11.76 -6.22
C LEU A 43 -9.68 -10.47 -6.17
N SER A 44 -9.18 -9.42 -5.51
CA SER A 44 -9.84 -8.12 -5.48
C SER A 44 -9.99 -7.51 -6.88
N VAL A 45 -8.92 -7.54 -7.69
CA VAL A 45 -8.95 -7.11 -9.09
C VAL A 45 -9.95 -7.94 -9.90
N ALA A 46 -9.96 -9.26 -9.71
CA ALA A 46 -10.91 -10.15 -10.39
C ALA A 46 -12.36 -9.82 -10.03
N ILE A 47 -12.68 -9.69 -8.74
CA ILE A 47 -14.03 -9.36 -8.26
C ILE A 47 -14.51 -8.00 -8.80
N LEU A 48 -13.63 -6.99 -8.82
CA LEU A 48 -14.00 -5.64 -9.28
C LEU A 48 -14.24 -5.53 -10.79
N HIS A 49 -13.56 -6.36 -11.60
CA HIS A 49 -13.55 -6.17 -13.05
C HIS A 49 -14.29 -7.24 -13.84
N ARG A 50 -14.64 -8.38 -13.24
CA ARG A 50 -15.44 -9.38 -13.94
C ARG A 50 -16.93 -8.98 -13.95
N PRO A 51 -17.62 -9.13 -15.10
CA PRO A 51 -19.03 -8.77 -15.21
C PRO A 51 -19.95 -9.65 -14.33
N ASP A 52 -19.55 -10.88 -14.03
CA ASP A 52 -20.31 -11.85 -13.25
C ASP A 52 -20.14 -11.72 -11.72
N THR A 53 -19.33 -10.75 -11.25
CA THR A 53 -19.07 -10.50 -9.81
C THR A 53 -19.39 -9.07 -9.36
N GLN A 54 -20.10 -8.27 -10.18
CA GLN A 54 -20.34 -6.84 -9.91
C GLN A 54 -21.18 -6.56 -8.65
N ASN A 55 -21.89 -7.56 -8.11
CA ASN A 55 -22.70 -7.46 -6.90
C ASN A 55 -22.01 -8.09 -5.67
N VAL A 56 -20.71 -8.40 -5.76
CA VAL A 56 -19.94 -8.97 -4.67
C VAL A 56 -19.18 -7.86 -3.96
N ASP A 57 -19.53 -7.64 -2.68
CA ASP A 57 -18.83 -6.67 -1.86
C ASP A 57 -17.41 -7.13 -1.56
N LEU A 58 -16.45 -6.25 -1.83
CA LEU A 58 -15.06 -6.48 -1.45
C LEU A 58 -14.84 -5.99 -0.01
N PRO A 59 -14.38 -6.85 0.92
CA PRO A 59 -14.01 -6.41 2.26
C PRO A 59 -12.95 -5.31 2.21
N SER A 60 -13.07 -4.33 3.09
CA SER A 60 -12.07 -3.25 3.17
C SER A 60 -10.68 -3.82 3.48
N PHE A 61 -9.65 -3.28 2.82
CA PHE A 61 -8.28 -3.77 2.92
C PHE A 61 -7.73 -3.70 4.35
N ILE A 62 -8.19 -2.72 5.15
CA ILE A 62 -7.82 -2.59 6.56
C ILE A 62 -8.30 -3.77 7.42
N ILE A 63 -9.41 -4.42 7.05
CA ILE A 63 -9.92 -5.61 7.75
C ILE A 63 -9.03 -6.82 7.44
N SER A 64 -8.54 -6.91 6.20
CA SER A 64 -7.71 -8.03 5.75
C SER A 64 -6.26 -7.92 6.23
N PHE A 65 -5.68 -6.72 6.18
CA PHE A 65 -4.28 -6.46 6.56
C PHE A 65 -4.17 -5.19 7.40
N PRO A 66 -4.69 -5.20 8.64
CA PRO A 66 -4.62 -4.05 9.54
C PRO A 66 -3.16 -3.63 9.83
N ASP A 67 -2.21 -4.56 9.69
CA ASP A 67 -0.78 -4.35 9.94
C ASP A 67 -0.10 -3.35 8.99
N LYS A 68 -0.78 -2.99 7.90
CA LYS A 68 -0.35 -1.92 6.98
C LYS A 68 -0.78 -0.53 7.42
N PHE A 69 -1.57 -0.42 8.48
CA PHE A 69 -2.27 0.81 8.84
C PHE A 69 -2.06 1.26 10.29
N VAL A 70 -1.68 0.36 11.18
CA VAL A 70 -1.52 0.65 12.61
C VAL A 70 -0.17 0.16 13.13
N ASP A 71 0.34 0.83 14.18
CA ASP A 71 1.61 0.48 14.84
C ASP A 71 1.66 -1.01 15.21
N GLY A 72 2.80 -1.67 14.92
CA GLY A 72 3.07 -3.06 15.26
C GLY A 72 2.80 -3.41 16.74
N LYS A 73 3.01 -2.45 17.66
CA LYS A 73 2.75 -2.61 19.09
C LYS A 73 1.26 -2.87 19.42
N VAL A 74 0.34 -2.42 18.57
CA VAL A 74 -1.10 -2.63 18.75
C VAL A 74 -1.44 -4.13 18.69
N PHE A 75 -0.75 -4.90 17.83
CA PHE A 75 -1.05 -6.33 17.66
C PHE A 75 -0.67 -7.20 18.85
N ALA A 76 0.37 -6.80 19.61
CA ALA A 76 0.71 -7.49 20.84
C ALA A 76 -0.43 -7.37 21.87
N LYS A 77 -0.94 -6.14 22.07
CA LYS A 77 -2.10 -5.88 22.94
C LYS A 77 -3.37 -6.56 22.42
N ALA A 78 -3.60 -6.53 21.11
CA ALA A 78 -4.76 -7.19 20.51
C ALA A 78 -4.75 -8.70 20.73
N ARG A 79 -3.58 -9.34 20.65
CA ARG A 79 -3.43 -10.77 20.93
C ARG A 79 -3.69 -11.09 22.41
N GLU A 80 -3.18 -10.28 23.32
CA GLU A 80 -3.44 -10.42 24.75
C GLU A 80 -4.94 -10.31 25.06
N GLU A 81 -5.58 -9.24 24.60
CA GLU A 81 -7.02 -8.99 24.80
C GLU A 81 -7.89 -10.11 24.19
N ALA A 82 -7.54 -10.57 22.99
CA ALA A 82 -8.26 -11.66 22.33
C ALA A 82 -8.13 -13.01 23.06
N THR A 83 -7.01 -13.24 23.75
CA THR A 83 -6.72 -14.51 24.45
C THR A 83 -7.29 -14.53 25.86
N ILE A 84 -7.21 -13.41 26.58
CA ILE A 84 -7.52 -13.33 28.01
C ILE A 84 -8.97 -12.91 28.26
N VAL A 85 -9.46 -11.93 27.49
CA VAL A 85 -10.75 -11.29 27.77
C VAL A 85 -11.87 -11.97 26.97
N PRO A 86 -12.96 -12.41 27.63
CA PRO A 86 -14.11 -13.00 26.96
C PRO A 86 -14.75 -12.09 25.90
N ASP A 87 -15.32 -12.71 24.86
CA ASP A 87 -16.10 -12.01 23.85
C ASP A 87 -17.25 -11.21 24.52
N GLY A 88 -17.38 -9.93 24.17
CA GLY A 88 -18.37 -9.02 24.75
C GLY A 88 -17.87 -8.16 25.91
N SER A 89 -16.73 -8.49 26.53
CA SER A 89 -16.10 -7.68 27.60
C SER A 89 -14.82 -6.98 27.17
N ARG A 90 -14.43 -7.12 25.90
CA ARG A 90 -13.22 -6.49 25.34
C ARG A 90 -13.35 -4.97 25.24
N THR A 91 -12.25 -4.27 25.49
CA THR A 91 -12.18 -2.82 25.34
C THR A 91 -11.43 -2.41 24.06
N PRO A 92 -11.80 -1.28 23.41
CA PRO A 92 -11.04 -0.79 22.27
C PRO A 92 -9.60 -0.44 22.65
N ILE A 93 -8.65 -0.88 21.81
CA ILE A 93 -7.24 -0.52 22.00
C ILE A 93 -7.02 0.87 21.41
N GLU A 94 -6.65 1.82 22.27
CA GLU A 94 -6.33 3.17 21.84
C GLU A 94 -4.99 3.20 21.08
N ILE A 95 -5.02 3.79 19.88
CA ILE A 95 -3.83 4.02 19.06
C ILE A 95 -3.35 5.45 19.36
N PRO A 96 -2.10 5.62 19.83
CA PRO A 96 -1.57 6.94 20.10
C PRO A 96 -1.43 7.72 18.79
N ARG A 97 -1.80 9.00 18.82
CA ARG A 97 -1.62 9.92 17.68
C ARG A 97 -0.15 10.05 17.25
N ASP A 98 0.74 10.15 18.24
CA ASP A 98 2.16 10.42 18.03
C ASP A 98 2.97 9.13 18.20
N PHE A 99 2.92 8.23 17.20
CA PHE A 99 3.59 6.93 17.25
C PHE A 99 4.85 6.84 16.36
N THR A 100 4.87 7.54 15.23
CA THR A 100 6.01 7.51 14.30
C THR A 100 7.15 8.43 14.70
N ALA A 101 6.83 9.64 15.19
CA ALA A 101 7.76 10.63 15.72
C ALA A 101 7.10 11.49 16.82
N SER A 102 7.83 12.48 17.33
CA SER A 102 7.33 13.49 18.28
C SER A 102 7.36 14.88 17.65
N ASN A 103 6.86 15.89 18.37
CA ASN A 103 6.87 17.29 17.92
C ASN A 103 8.28 17.90 17.75
N LEU A 104 9.34 17.16 18.11
CA LEU A 104 10.72 17.52 17.78
C LEU A 104 11.02 17.40 16.28
N GLU A 105 10.28 16.55 15.57
CA GLU A 105 10.35 16.40 14.12
C GLU A 105 9.29 17.29 13.45
N PRO A 106 9.67 18.36 12.72
CA PRO A 106 8.71 19.27 12.10
C PRO A 106 7.73 18.58 11.15
N GLU A 107 8.17 17.56 10.41
CA GLU A 107 7.29 16.81 9.50
C GLU A 107 6.21 16.00 10.25
N HIS A 108 6.41 15.71 11.54
CA HIS A 108 5.42 15.03 12.38
C HIS A 108 4.13 15.83 12.57
N ARG A 109 4.17 17.15 12.39
CA ARG A 109 2.97 17.99 12.40
C ARG A 109 1.92 17.55 11.39
N LEU A 110 2.33 16.91 10.29
CA LEU A 110 1.45 16.41 9.24
C LEU A 110 1.17 14.90 9.34
N ALA A 111 1.54 14.25 10.45
CA ALA A 111 1.27 12.83 10.65
C ALA A 111 -0.24 12.53 10.53
N TYR A 112 -1.12 13.38 11.06
CA TYR A 112 -2.57 13.22 10.95
C TYR A 112 -3.10 13.18 9.51
N PHE A 113 -2.35 13.72 8.53
CA PHE A 113 -2.71 13.64 7.12
C PHE A 113 -2.01 12.46 6.44
N ARG A 114 -0.70 12.29 6.69
CA ARG A 114 0.12 11.26 6.03
C ARG A 114 -0.24 9.84 6.50
N GLU A 115 -0.64 9.70 7.75
CA GLU A 115 -0.89 8.43 8.44
C GLU A 115 -2.39 8.22 8.69
N ASP A 116 -3.26 9.03 8.07
CA ASP A 116 -4.70 8.82 8.11
C ASP A 116 -5.07 7.51 7.39
N LEU A 117 -5.95 6.75 8.04
CA LEU A 117 -6.44 5.47 7.53
C LEU A 117 -7.22 5.65 6.22
N GLY A 118 -8.07 6.68 6.15
CA GLY A 118 -8.93 6.96 5.01
C GLY A 118 -8.15 7.39 3.77
N ILE A 119 -7.15 8.26 3.93
CA ILE A 119 -6.28 8.72 2.83
C ILE A 119 -5.47 7.55 2.27
N ASN A 120 -4.87 6.73 3.13
CA ASN A 120 -4.11 5.56 2.69
C ASN A 120 -5.00 4.50 2.04
N LEU A 121 -6.21 4.28 2.56
CA LEU A 121 -7.20 3.38 1.94
C LEU A 121 -7.66 3.91 0.58
N HIS A 122 -7.92 5.21 0.46
CA HIS A 122 -8.27 5.84 -0.81
C HIS A 122 -7.16 5.64 -1.85
N HIS A 123 -5.91 5.91 -1.48
CA HIS A 123 -4.76 5.75 -2.36
C HIS A 123 -4.62 4.29 -2.83
N TRP A 124 -4.73 3.32 -1.90
CA TRP A 124 -4.71 1.89 -2.24
C TRP A 124 -5.84 1.51 -3.19
N HIS A 125 -7.08 1.91 -2.88
CA HIS A 125 -8.25 1.54 -3.67
C HIS A 125 -8.24 2.21 -5.06
N TRP A 126 -7.76 3.45 -5.17
CA TRP A 126 -7.60 4.11 -6.47
C TRP A 126 -6.65 3.33 -7.38
N HIS A 127 -5.52 2.85 -6.85
CA HIS A 127 -4.58 2.02 -7.59
C HIS A 127 -5.08 0.59 -7.86
N LEU A 128 -6.01 0.08 -7.05
CA LEU A 128 -6.71 -1.17 -7.31
C LEU A 128 -7.68 -1.04 -8.50
N VAL A 129 -8.43 0.07 -8.58
CA VAL A 129 -9.37 0.33 -9.67
C VAL A 129 -8.66 0.72 -10.97
N TYR A 130 -7.55 1.45 -10.88
CA TYR A 130 -6.74 1.91 -12.01
C TYR A 130 -5.32 1.33 -11.98
N PRO A 131 -5.17 -0.02 -12.10
CA PRO A 131 -3.86 -0.66 -12.03
C PRO A 131 -2.98 -0.22 -13.20
N HIS A 132 -1.67 -0.10 -12.97
CA HIS A 132 -0.70 0.25 -14.01
C HIS A 132 -0.43 -0.92 -14.97
N GLU A 133 -0.47 -2.15 -14.46
CA GLU A 133 -0.17 -3.38 -15.18
C GLU A 133 -1.24 -4.42 -14.79
N ALA A 134 -1.94 -4.95 -15.79
CA ALA A 134 -2.95 -6.02 -15.72
C ALA A 134 -3.33 -6.40 -17.16
N ALA A 135 -4.32 -7.29 -17.34
CA ALA A 135 -4.88 -7.54 -18.67
C ALA A 135 -5.46 -6.25 -19.30
N PHE A 136 -5.42 -6.13 -20.63
CA PHE A 136 -5.75 -4.87 -21.33
C PHE A 136 -7.15 -4.34 -20.98
N GLN A 137 -8.14 -5.22 -20.90
CA GLN A 137 -9.52 -4.90 -20.50
C GLN A 137 -9.63 -4.34 -19.07
N VAL A 138 -8.68 -4.68 -18.19
CA VAL A 138 -8.60 -4.14 -16.83
C VAL A 138 -7.91 -2.78 -16.84
N VAL A 139 -6.80 -2.62 -17.58
CA VAL A 139 -6.02 -1.38 -17.57
C VAL A 139 -6.68 -0.26 -18.38
N ASN A 140 -7.30 -0.59 -19.51
CA ASN A 140 -7.81 0.38 -20.49
C ASN A 140 -9.14 1.01 -20.05
N LYS A 141 -9.08 1.86 -19.02
CA LYS A 141 -10.21 2.67 -18.54
C LYS A 141 -10.14 4.09 -19.10
N ASN A 142 -11.32 4.70 -19.29
CA ASN A 142 -11.45 6.04 -19.85
C ASN A 142 -10.56 7.06 -19.10
N ARG A 143 -9.70 7.78 -19.84
CA ARG A 143 -8.84 8.88 -19.34
C ARG A 143 -8.02 8.54 -18.09
N ARG A 144 -7.71 7.25 -17.85
CA ARG A 144 -6.99 6.82 -16.64
C ARG A 144 -5.62 7.48 -16.44
N GLY A 145 -4.96 7.92 -17.52
CA GLY A 145 -3.69 8.64 -17.46
C GLY A 145 -3.87 10.09 -16.98
N GLU A 146 -4.90 10.78 -17.48
CA GLU A 146 -5.24 12.12 -16.99
C GLU A 146 -5.73 12.06 -15.53
N LEU A 147 -6.54 11.06 -15.20
CA LEU A 147 -7.02 10.86 -13.83
C LEU A 147 -5.87 10.53 -12.87
N PHE A 148 -4.84 9.79 -13.33
CA PHE A 148 -3.61 9.57 -12.56
C PHE A 148 -2.95 10.89 -12.20
N TYR A 149 -2.75 11.77 -13.18
CA TYR A 149 -2.21 13.11 -12.95
C TYR A 149 -3.11 13.90 -11.99
N TYR A 150 -4.41 13.98 -12.25
CA TYR A 150 -5.34 14.80 -11.47
C TYR A 150 -5.45 14.34 -10.01
N MET A 151 -5.56 13.04 -9.76
CA MET A 151 -5.66 12.50 -8.40
C MET A 151 -4.42 12.85 -7.57
N HIS A 152 -3.21 12.60 -8.11
CA HIS A 152 -1.98 12.91 -7.38
C HIS A 152 -1.73 14.42 -7.27
N GLN A 153 -2.12 15.20 -8.28
CA GLN A 153 -2.07 16.66 -8.22
C GLN A 153 -2.95 17.19 -7.06
N GLN A 154 -4.15 16.63 -6.87
CA GLN A 154 -5.03 16.99 -5.75
C GLN A 154 -4.47 16.56 -4.40
N ILE A 155 -3.83 15.38 -4.29
CA ILE A 155 -3.13 14.96 -3.06
C ILE A 155 -2.04 15.98 -2.70
N VAL A 156 -1.18 16.35 -3.64
CA VAL A 156 -0.10 17.33 -3.40
C VAL A 156 -0.65 18.71 -3.08
N ALA A 157 -1.74 19.14 -3.72
CA ALA A 157 -2.40 20.41 -3.40
C ALA A 157 -2.91 20.43 -1.95
N ARG A 158 -3.66 19.39 -1.55
CA ARG A 158 -4.16 19.23 -0.17
C ARG A 158 -3.04 19.15 0.84
N TYR A 159 -2.03 18.34 0.57
CA TYR A 159 -0.84 18.24 1.42
C TYR A 159 -0.15 19.60 1.60
N ASN A 160 -0.03 20.41 0.54
CA ASN A 160 0.51 21.76 0.66
C ASN A 160 -0.38 22.70 1.49
N PHE A 161 -1.70 22.59 1.41
CA PHE A 161 -2.60 23.33 2.31
C PHE A 161 -2.35 22.94 3.77
N GLU A 162 -2.28 21.65 4.09
CA GLU A 162 -1.97 21.18 5.44
C GLU A 162 -0.59 21.67 5.91
N ARG A 163 0.43 21.69 5.03
CA ARG A 163 1.76 22.24 5.34
C ARG A 163 1.67 23.69 5.77
N LEU A 164 0.98 24.52 4.99
CA LEU A 164 0.81 25.94 5.27
C LEU A 164 0.03 26.18 6.56
N CYS A 165 -1.02 25.40 6.83
CA CYS A 165 -1.77 25.45 8.09
C CYS A 165 -0.91 25.09 9.32
N ASN A 166 0.13 24.27 9.14
CA ASN A 166 1.05 23.84 10.20
C ASN A 166 2.37 24.64 10.24
N GLY A 167 2.43 25.78 9.56
CA GLY A 167 3.60 26.66 9.54
C GLY A 167 4.80 26.10 8.80
N LEU A 168 4.59 25.15 7.88
CA LEU A 168 5.62 24.62 7.00
C LEU A 168 5.52 25.26 5.61
N LYS A 169 6.66 25.29 4.90
CA LYS A 169 6.70 25.69 3.49
C LYS A 169 6.02 24.62 2.63
N ARG A 170 5.67 24.96 1.39
CA ARG A 170 5.28 23.97 0.36
C ARG A 170 6.33 22.87 0.24
N VAL A 171 5.89 21.67 -0.12
CA VAL A 171 6.79 20.51 -0.31
C VAL A 171 7.85 20.82 -1.38
N GLU A 172 9.10 20.49 -1.08
CA GLU A 172 10.21 20.60 -2.04
C GLU A 172 10.10 19.44 -3.04
N ARG A 173 10.32 19.75 -4.32
CA ARG A 173 10.34 18.71 -5.36
C ARG A 173 11.69 18.01 -5.32
N PHE A 174 11.67 16.68 -5.31
CA PHE A 174 12.90 15.89 -5.40
C PHE A 174 13.32 15.74 -6.88
N LEU A 175 14.06 16.74 -7.38
CA LEU A 175 14.49 16.84 -8.78
C LEU A 175 15.91 16.34 -9.02
N ASP A 176 16.79 16.47 -8.03
CA ASP A 176 18.17 15.99 -8.09
C ASP A 176 18.26 14.66 -7.34
N TRP A 177 18.29 13.57 -8.10
CA TRP A 177 18.29 12.20 -7.58
C TRP A 177 19.62 11.76 -6.97
N LYS A 178 20.68 12.57 -7.10
CA LYS A 178 21.98 12.35 -6.44
C LYS A 178 22.09 13.08 -5.10
N LYS A 179 21.16 14.01 -4.81
CA LYS A 179 21.10 14.74 -3.54
C LYS A 179 20.64 13.82 -2.41
N ASP A 180 21.16 14.11 -1.21
CA ASP A 180 20.71 13.50 0.03
C ASP A 180 19.22 13.76 0.28
N ILE A 181 18.48 12.74 0.72
CA ILE A 181 17.10 12.88 1.17
C ILE A 181 17.11 13.27 2.64
N ALA A 182 16.93 14.56 2.94
CA ALA A 182 17.04 15.09 4.29
C ALA A 182 16.01 14.47 5.26
N GLU A 183 14.80 14.21 4.77
CA GLU A 183 13.68 13.72 5.57
C GLU A 183 13.83 12.23 5.93
N ALA A 184 14.01 11.94 7.23
CA ALA A 184 13.91 10.58 7.76
C ALA A 184 12.45 10.14 7.91
N TYR A 185 12.20 8.83 7.91
CA TYR A 185 10.90 8.29 8.29
C TYR A 185 11.01 6.88 8.88
N PHE A 186 10.39 6.70 10.06
CA PHE A 186 10.39 5.43 10.81
C PHE A 186 8.95 4.95 11.01
N PRO A 187 8.43 4.07 10.13
CA PRO A 187 6.98 3.82 10.01
C PRO A 187 6.36 3.09 11.21
N LYS A 188 7.15 2.37 12.02
CA LYS A 188 6.66 1.52 13.12
C LYS A 188 5.63 0.44 12.72
N LEU A 189 5.58 0.12 11.43
CA LEU A 189 4.72 -0.94 10.90
C LEU A 189 5.48 -2.28 10.88
N ASP A 190 4.79 -3.34 11.25
CA ASP A 190 5.30 -4.71 11.25
C ASP A 190 4.43 -5.56 10.33
N SER A 191 5.02 -6.21 9.32
CA SER A 191 4.27 -7.12 8.47
C SER A 191 4.01 -8.44 9.19
N LEU A 192 2.73 -8.75 9.43
CA LEU A 192 2.33 -10.03 10.02
C LEU A 192 2.60 -11.21 9.10
N ILE A 193 2.59 -10.98 7.78
CA ILE A 193 2.82 -12.03 6.77
C ILE A 193 4.31 -12.31 6.62
N ALA A 194 5.12 -11.27 6.49
CA ALA A 194 6.57 -11.44 6.34
C ALA A 194 7.27 -11.69 7.68
N SER A 195 6.60 -11.45 8.81
CA SER A 195 7.20 -11.45 10.15
C SER A 195 8.44 -10.54 10.22
N ARG A 196 8.34 -9.37 9.58
CA ARG A 196 9.43 -8.39 9.44
C ARG A 196 8.88 -6.99 9.57
N THR A 197 9.66 -6.11 10.18
CA THR A 197 9.37 -4.68 10.25
C THR A 197 9.55 -4.04 8.87
N TRP A 198 8.76 -3.01 8.57
CA TRP A 198 9.01 -2.17 7.40
C TRP A 198 10.27 -1.33 7.68
N PRO A 199 11.32 -1.43 6.84
CA PRO A 199 12.58 -0.74 7.09
C PRO A 199 12.36 0.78 7.10
N ALA A 200 12.99 1.44 8.07
CA ALA A 200 13.01 2.89 8.13
C ALA A 200 14.04 3.48 7.15
N ARG A 201 13.85 4.74 6.78
CA ARG A 201 14.85 5.54 6.07
C ARG A 201 15.44 6.56 7.04
N VAL A 202 16.77 6.55 7.17
CA VAL A 202 17.46 7.53 8.03
C VAL A 202 17.61 8.87 7.31
N ALA A 203 17.92 9.93 8.06
CA ALA A 203 18.12 11.25 7.46
C ALA A 203 19.37 11.25 6.55
N ASN A 204 19.30 12.00 5.46
CA ASN A 204 20.37 12.19 4.48
C ASN A 204 20.82 10.88 3.80
N GLU A 205 19.88 9.97 3.58
CA GLU A 205 20.14 8.77 2.78
C GLU A 205 20.11 9.11 1.28
N LYS A 206 21.01 8.51 0.50
CA LYS A 206 21.08 8.71 -0.97
C LYS A 206 20.44 7.54 -1.70
N LEU A 207 19.90 7.84 -2.89
CA LEU A 207 19.58 6.79 -3.84
C LEU A 207 20.86 6.07 -4.27
N SER A 208 20.74 4.76 -4.47
CA SER A 208 21.79 3.89 -4.97
C SER A 208 21.23 3.01 -6.08
N ASP A 209 22.11 2.58 -6.99
CA ASP A 209 21.73 1.70 -8.08
C ASP A 209 21.15 0.39 -7.54
N LEU A 210 20.03 -0.03 -8.10
CA LEU A 210 19.32 -1.23 -7.67
C LEU A 210 19.82 -2.41 -8.48
N LYS A 211 20.53 -3.33 -7.82
CA LYS A 211 20.89 -4.65 -8.37
C LYS A 211 20.41 -5.75 -7.44
N ARG A 212 19.11 -6.11 -7.56
CA ARG A 212 18.45 -7.10 -6.71
C ARG A 212 18.01 -8.30 -7.55
N GLU A 213 18.86 -9.33 -7.58
CA GLU A 213 18.64 -10.54 -8.40
C GLU A 213 17.35 -11.28 -8.02
N THR A 214 17.06 -11.40 -6.72
CA THR A 214 15.84 -12.06 -6.21
C THR A 214 14.57 -11.36 -6.70
N ASP A 215 14.58 -10.03 -6.73
CA ASP A 215 13.46 -9.22 -7.21
C ASP A 215 13.49 -9.03 -8.73
N GLN A 216 14.56 -9.51 -9.39
CA GLN A 216 14.84 -9.33 -10.81
C GLN A 216 14.72 -7.87 -11.24
N ILE A 217 15.30 -6.98 -10.42
CA ILE A 217 15.38 -5.54 -10.68
C ILE A 217 16.85 -5.16 -10.87
N VAL A 218 17.13 -4.60 -12.03
CA VAL A 218 18.39 -3.91 -12.35
C VAL A 218 18.00 -2.54 -12.89
N GLN A 219 18.28 -1.49 -12.11
CA GLN A 219 17.90 -0.11 -12.44
C GLN A 219 18.90 0.86 -11.85
N ASP A 220 19.51 1.67 -12.70
CA ASP A 220 20.50 2.65 -12.28
C ASP A 220 19.84 4.01 -12.03
N VAL A 221 20.41 4.82 -11.13
CA VAL A 221 19.95 6.21 -10.92
C VAL A 221 20.10 7.02 -12.22
N ALA A 222 21.13 6.71 -13.01
CA ALA A 222 21.36 7.33 -14.32
C ALA A 222 20.27 7.01 -15.36
N ASP A 223 19.57 5.88 -15.22
CA ASP A 223 18.46 5.57 -16.10
C ASP A 223 17.26 6.47 -15.83
N LEU A 224 17.03 6.81 -14.56
CA LEU A 224 15.99 7.77 -14.20
C LEU A 224 16.31 9.11 -14.86
N GLU A 225 17.56 9.59 -14.77
CA GLU A 225 18.02 10.87 -15.36
C GLU A 225 17.83 10.94 -16.88
N ARG A 226 17.71 9.77 -17.54
CA ARG A 226 17.56 9.65 -18.98
C ARG A 226 16.09 9.66 -19.44
N TRP A 227 15.12 9.35 -18.58
CA TRP A 227 13.70 9.30 -18.92
C TRP A 227 13.04 10.69 -18.88
#